data_AF-A0A6B2CSM9-F1
#
_entry.id   AF-A0A6B2CSM9-F1
#
_cell.length_a   1.000
_cell.length_b   1.000
_cell.length_c   1.000
_cell.angle_alpha   90.00
_cell.angle_beta   90.00
_cell.angle_gamma   90.00
#
_symmetry.space_group_name_H-M   'P 1'
#
loop_
_entity.id
_entity.type
_entity.pdbx_description
1 polymer ?
#
loop_
_entity_poly.entity_id
_entity_poly.type
_entity_poly.pdbx_seq_one_letter_code
_entity_poly.pdbx_strand_id
1 'polypeptide(L)' 'DPFAKISQTIDQILTSLDNFLQNLKEVLKTHITSISKTLSVILGLVGALLYFSGINKYGGRGMIIGAILLYLFAEFITTL' A
#
# COMPACT_ATOMS: atom_id res chain seq x y z
N ASP A 1 42.56 14.01 14.82
CA ASP A 1 42.70 12.56 14.62
C ASP A 1 42.08 12.17 13.28
N PRO A 2 42.87 11.68 12.31
CA PRO A 2 42.37 11.25 10.99
C PRO A 2 41.32 10.14 11.06
N PHE A 3 41.42 9.25 12.06
CA PHE A 3 40.49 8.12 12.21
C PHE A 3 39.10 8.57 12.67
N ALA A 4 39.02 9.62 13.49
CA ALA A 4 37.75 10.19 13.93
C ALA A 4 36.94 10.79 12.77
N LYS A 5 37.60 11.40 11.79
CA LYS A 5 36.94 11.94 10.58
C LYS A 5 36.41 10.82 9.68
N ILE A 6 37.17 9.74 9.54
CA ILE A 6 36.74 8.56 8.76
C ILE A 6 35.52 7.91 9.41
N SER A 7 35.51 7.76 10.74
CA SER A 7 34.36 7.23 11.48
C SER A 7 33.11 8.09 11.28
N GLN A 8 33.23 9.42 11.40
CA GLN A 8 32.12 10.34 11.17
C GLN A 8 31.54 10.23 9.76
N THR A 9 32.39 10.12 8.73
CA THR A 9 31.92 9.96 7.36
C THR A 9 31.18 8.64 7.17
N ILE A 10 31.65 7.55 7.78
CA ILE A 10 30.98 6.25 7.74
C ILE A 10 29.61 6.33 8.41
N ASP A 11 29.52 6.93 9.60
CA ASP A 11 28.26 7.09 10.32
C ASP A 11 27.25 7.94 9.55
N GLN A 12 27.70 9.00 8.86
CA GLN A 12 26.85 9.81 7.99
C GLN A 12 26.31 9.01 6.80
N ILE A 13 27.13 8.17 6.17
CA ILE A 13 26.70 7.31 5.06
C ILE A 13 25.67 6.28 5.54
N LEU A 14 25.94 5.61 6.68
CA LEU A 14 25.02 4.63 7.26
C LEU A 14 23.68 5.28 7.60
N THR A 15 23.69 6.48 8.19
CA THR A 15 22.48 7.25 8.50
C THR A 15 21.72 7.63 7.22
N SER A 16 22.43 8.05 6.18
CA SER A 16 21.81 8.39 4.90
C SER A 16 21.17 7.18 4.21
N LEU A 17 21.81 6.01 4.33
CA LEU A 17 21.27 4.75 3.79
C LEU A 17 20.02 4.31 4.54
N ASP A 18 20.03 4.39 5.87
CA ASP A 18 18.86 4.06 6.69
C ASP A 18 17.69 4.99 6.35
N ASN A 19 17.94 6.31 6.30
CA ASN A 19 16.93 7.29 5.88
C ASN A 19 16.38 7.01 4.48
N PHE A 20 17.23 6.61 3.53
CA PHE A 20 16.79 6.24 2.19
C PHE A 20 15.87 5.00 2.21
N LEU A 21 16.23 3.97 2.96
CA LEU A 21 15.42 2.76 3.10
C LEU A 21 14.08 3.03 3.78
N GLN A 22 14.06 3.87 4.82
CA GLN A 22 12.82 4.30 5.48
C GLN A 22 11.92 5.09 4.52
N ASN A 23 12.47 6.05 3.78
CA ASN A 23 11.71 6.82 2.80
C ASN A 23 11.14 5.92 1.69
N LEU A 24 11.91 4.96 1.18
CA LEU A 24 11.41 3.99 0.20
C LEU A 24 10.26 3.15 0.76
N LYS A 25 10.40 2.68 2.01
CA LYS A 25 9.35 1.93 2.70
C LYS A 25 8.07 2.77 2.80
N GLU A 26 8.15 4.03 3.21
CA GLU A 26 6.99 4.91 3.33
C GLU A 26 6.32 5.23 1.99
N VAL A 27 7.11 5.52 0.96
CA VAL A 27 6.59 5.80 -0.39
C VAL A 27 5.87 4.58 -0.94
N LEU A 28 6.45 3.39 -0.79
CA LEU A 28 5.85 2.14 -1.24
C LEU A 28 4.55 1.84 -0.48
N LYS A 29 4.57 1.97 0.85
CA LYS A 29 3.40 1.82 1.71
C LYS A 29 2.26 2.75 1.28
N THR A 30 2.58 4.00 1.00
CA THR A 30 1.62 5.03 0.55
C THR A 30 1.01 4.64 -0.79
N HIS A 31 1.82 4.25 -1.77
CA HIS A 31 1.34 3.88 -3.10
C HIS A 31 0.48 2.62 -3.08
N ILE A 32 0.93 1.57 -2.39
CA ILE A 32 0.14 0.33 -2.28
C ILE A 32 -1.20 0.62 -1.60
N THR A 33 -1.20 1.37 -0.50
CA THR A 33 -2.43 1.76 0.20
C THR A 33 -3.38 2.53 -0.71
N SER A 34 -2.87 3.53 -1.44
CA SER A 34 -3.65 4.35 -2.36
C SER A 34 -4.27 3.52 -3.49
N ILE A 35 -3.47 2.66 -4.13
CA ILE A 35 -3.93 1.78 -5.21
C ILE A 35 -4.97 0.79 -4.68
N SER A 36 -4.72 0.13 -3.54
CA SER A 36 -5.66 -0.81 -2.94
C SER A 36 -6.99 -0.15 -2.55
N LYS A 37 -6.97 1.06 -1.96
CA LYS A 37 -8.21 1.80 -1.66
C LYS A 37 -8.97 2.18 -2.93
N THR A 38 -8.27 2.66 -3.95
CA THR A 38 -8.88 3.06 -5.21
C THR A 38 -9.53 1.87 -5.93
N LEU A 39 -8.80 0.75 -6.04
CA LEU A 39 -9.31 -0.48 -6.64
C LEU A 39 -10.48 -1.06 -5.83
N SER A 40 -10.45 -0.95 -4.51
CA SER A 40 -11.56 -1.38 -3.66
C SER A 40 -12.85 -0.63 -4.01
N VAL A 41 -12.78 0.69 -4.13
CA VAL A 41 -13.94 1.51 -4.51
C VAL A 41 -14.47 1.11 -5.90
N ILE A 42 -13.58 0.97 -6.89
CA ILE A 42 -13.96 0.58 -8.25
C ILE A 42 -14.62 -0.80 -8.26
N LEU A 43 -14.02 -1.80 -7.61
CA LEU A 43 -14.56 -3.15 -7.50
C LEU A 43 -15.89 -3.16 -6.76
N GLY A 44 -16.05 -2.33 -5.73
CA GLY A 44 -17.30 -2.19 -4.99
C GLY A 44 -18.42 -1.64 -5.86
N LEU A 45 -18.15 -0.59 -6.63
CA LEU A 45 -19.12 0.04 -7.55
C LEU A 45 -19.48 -0.91 -8.70
N VAL A 46 -18.49 -1.49 -9.39
CA VAL A 46 -18.72 -2.43 -10.48
C VAL A 46 -19.42 -3.68 -9.97
N GLY A 47 -19.01 -4.20 -8.81
CA GLY A 47 -19.63 -5.35 -8.17
C GLY A 47 -21.09 -5.11 -7.79
N ALA A 48 -21.39 -3.94 -7.22
CA ALA A 48 -22.76 -3.51 -6.92
C ALA A 48 -23.60 -3.40 -8.20
N LEU A 49 -23.08 -2.77 -9.25
CA LEU A 49 -23.77 -2.69 -10.54
C LEU A 49 -24.08 -4.07 -11.10
N LEU A 50 -23.11 -4.99 -11.13
CA LEU A 50 -23.32 -6.35 -11.64
C LEU A 50 -24.28 -7.18 -10.78
N TYR A 51 -24.25 -6.99 -9.47
CA TYR A 51 -25.12 -7.69 -8.53
C TYR A 51 -26.57 -7.23 -8.64
N PHE A 52 -26.81 -5.92 -8.59
CA PHE A 52 -28.16 -5.34 -8.61
C PHE A 52 -28.79 -5.33 -10.00
N SER A 53 -28.01 -5.16 -11.07
CA SER A 53 -28.52 -5.28 -12.46
C SER A 53 -28.92 -6.69 -12.85
N GLY A 54 -28.48 -7.71 -12.09
CA GLY A 54 -28.74 -9.10 -12.41
C GLY A 54 -27.94 -9.65 -13.59
N ILE A 55 -27.08 -8.84 -14.24
CA ILE A 55 -26.25 -9.26 -15.38
C ILE A 55 -25.30 -10.41 -14.97
N ASN A 56 -24.65 -10.28 -13.81
CA ASN A 56 -23.80 -11.33 -13.27
C ASN A 56 -23.79 -11.27 -11.74
N LYS A 57 -24.80 -11.87 -11.11
CA LYS A 57 -24.98 -11.83 -9.65
C LYS A 57 -23.80 -12.46 -8.89
N TYR A 58 -23.30 -13.60 -9.34
CA TYR A 58 -22.19 -14.29 -8.66
C TYR A 58 -20.87 -13.55 -8.83
N GLY A 59 -20.58 -13.03 -10.03
CA GLY A 59 -19.42 -12.18 -10.28
C GLY A 59 -19.48 -10.87 -9.50
N GLY A 60 -20.64 -10.21 -9.47
CA GLY A 60 -20.88 -8.99 -8.70
C GLY A 60 -20.66 -9.21 -7.20
N ARG A 61 -21.19 -10.29 -6.63
CA ARG A 61 -20.94 -10.67 -5.23
C ARG A 61 -19.45 -10.91 -4.97
N GLY A 62 -18.76 -11.61 -5.87
CA GLY A 62 -17.31 -11.83 -5.78
C GLY A 62 -16.53 -10.52 -5.78
N MET A 63 -16.89 -9.56 -6.64
CA MET A 63 -16.25 -8.25 -6.70
C MET A 63 -16.51 -7.40 -5.44
N ILE A 64 -17.73 -7.45 -4.87
CA ILE A 64 -18.04 -6.76 -3.61
C ILE A 64 -17.19 -7.34 -2.46
N ILE A 65 -17.09 -8.66 -2.37
CA ILE A 65 -16.25 -9.31 -1.34
C ILE A 65 -14.78 -8.94 -1.56
N GLY A 66 -14.30 -9.00 -2.81
CA GLY A 66 -12.94 -8.60 -3.18
C GLY A 66 -12.65 -7.14 -2.82
N ALA A 67 -13.60 -6.23 -3.04
CA ALA A 67 -13.49 -4.84 -2.64
C ALA A 67 -13.30 -4.67 -1.13
N ILE A 68 -14.11 -5.37 -0.34
CA ILE A 68 -14.02 -5.34 1.13
C ILE A 68 -12.65 -5.88 1.59
N LEU A 69 -12.23 -7.04 1.06
CA LEU A 69 -10.94 -7.64 1.40
C LEU A 69 -9.77 -6.71 1.02
N LEU A 70 -9.83 -6.07 -0.14
CA LEU A 70 -8.78 -5.15 -0.60
C LEU A 70 -8.71 -3.88 0.26
N TYR A 71 -9.86 -3.38 0.73
CA TYR A 71 -9.90 -2.27 1.68
C TYR A 71 -9.27 -2.65 3.01
N LEU A 72 -9.64 -3.81 3.56
CA LEU A 72 -9.06 -4.33 4.80
C LEU A 72 -7.55 -4.55 4.67
N PHE A 73 -7.09 -5.05 3.52
CA PHE A 73 -5.67 -5.18 3.23
C PHE A 73 -4.95 -3.83 3.20
N ALA A 74 -5.56 -2.80 2.60
CA ALA A 74 -5.00 -1.45 2.60
C ALA A 74 -4.89 -0.86 4.01
N GLU A 75 -5.92 -1.07 4.85
CA GLU A 75 -5.89 -0.66 6.26
C GLU A 75 -4.81 -1.41 7.04
N PHE A 76 -4.69 -2.73 6.84
CA PHE A 76 -3.63 -3.53 7.45
C PHE A 76 -2.24 -3.01 7.10
N ILE A 77 -1.98 -2.73 5.81
CA ILE A 77 -0.71 -2.13 5.38
C ILE A 77 -0.52 -0.78 6.05
N THR A 78 -1.54 0.07 6.11
CA THR A 78 -1.45 1.39 6.73
C THR A 78 -1.04 1.31 8.20
N THR A 79 -1.50 0.30 8.93
CA THR A 79 -1.17 0.09 10.35
C THR A 79 0.23 -0.47 10.62
N LEU A 80 0.96 -0.94 9.60
CA LEU A 80 2.24 -1.67 9.72
C LEU A 80 3.48 -0.79 9.51
#